data_AF-A0A2W1JSB8-F1
#
_entry.id   AF-A0A2W1JSB8-F1
#
_cell.length_a   1.000
_cell.length_b   1.000
_cell.length_c   1.000
_cell.angle_alpha   90.00
_cell.angle_beta   90.00
_cell.angle_gamma   90.00
#
_symmetry.space_group_name_H-M   'P 1'
#
loop_
_entity.id
_entity.type
_entity.pdbx_description
1 polymer ?
#
loop_
_entity_poly.entity_id
_entity_poly.type
_entity_poly.pdbx_seq_one_letter_code
_entity_poly.pdbx_strand_id
1 'polypeptide(L)'
;LLLLGVMTIITSLSIYAQTYPGGVTGAEVWYKADSLDITNNQYLNFAETEITLNDCGDHQPSLYNFNPSIHAEDQLCLIYRVPIENVSERDIFFVGLTDPNPEISYLTTQWHRFEQQQPLIVSFDSIVRNHFDISNQKTYINKLVGNYSSVKNAHVNYYHWNQFDIDRKFKSYGELGETYIYIGKDYTDKESQDPVEYFKGKFPEYLSFPYPLSANEKNRVESYLALKYGITLSSSTSYKNSSNTVFWEKENNGIFYNNIFGMGRDDLSGLHQVQSNSMHYEGKLISSIDQKYKYSNEELLKVTSLPNDHFIVFGDNEQPDDGLRGEPNSKGVEILNRIWLSQSTGDYMQEFPVFFCLESAFLYDIIDSHNNEKGNEENQWVLWMLHDKYTSHDEESDFNSEFVNYYKPYEREDITACYGMVITEGEEPVEEPIIFFDGDLNKYDQFTFGVGPEIIVQFQHTGCNPEEGYET
;
A
#
# COMPACT_ATOMS: atom_id res chain seq x y z
N LEU A 1 10.03 -34.78 56.73
CA LEU A 1 10.34 -34.60 55.30
C LEU A 1 9.37 -33.58 54.74
N LEU A 2 9.84 -32.35 54.50
CA LEU A 2 9.07 -31.26 53.91
C LEU A 2 9.37 -31.26 52.40
N LEU A 3 8.37 -31.54 51.57
CA LEU A 3 8.45 -31.39 50.12
C LEU A 3 8.31 -29.89 49.78
N LEU A 4 9.37 -29.27 49.29
CA LEU A 4 9.28 -27.99 48.58
C LEU A 4 9.01 -28.29 47.10
N GLY A 5 7.82 -27.90 46.62
CA GLY A 5 7.52 -27.84 45.19
C GLY A 5 8.18 -26.61 44.59
N VAL A 6 9.08 -26.82 43.62
CA VAL A 6 9.62 -25.76 42.78
C VAL A 6 8.61 -25.53 41.65
N MET A 7 7.89 -24.41 41.73
CA MET A 7 7.03 -23.93 40.65
C MET A 7 7.93 -23.11 39.70
N THR A 8 8.36 -23.72 38.60
CA THR A 8 9.04 -23.02 37.50
C THR A 8 8.00 -22.19 36.74
N ILE A 9 8.07 -20.86 36.93
CA ILE A 9 7.37 -19.89 36.10
C ILE A 9 8.13 -19.84 34.76
N ILE A 10 7.57 -20.45 33.72
CA ILE A 10 8.01 -20.25 32.35
C ILE A 10 7.37 -18.94 31.88
N THR A 11 8.12 -17.84 31.96
CA THR A 11 7.76 -16.63 31.22
C THR A 11 8.08 -16.88 29.75
N SER A 12 7.06 -16.98 28.91
CA SER A 12 7.20 -16.99 27.45
C SER A 12 7.75 -15.62 27.02
N LEU A 13 9.08 -15.52 26.90
CA LEU A 13 9.71 -14.46 26.13
C LEU A 13 9.41 -14.75 24.66
N SER A 14 8.41 -14.08 24.10
CA SER A 14 8.26 -14.00 22.65
C SER A 14 9.47 -13.23 22.12
N ILE A 15 10.48 -13.94 21.64
CA ILE A 15 11.58 -13.35 20.90
C ILE A 15 10.97 -12.91 19.57
N TYR A 16 10.53 -11.65 19.49
CA TYR A 16 10.17 -11.08 18.20
C TYR A 16 11.44 -11.09 17.35
N ALA A 17 11.35 -11.72 16.17
CA ALA A 17 12.42 -11.65 15.20
C ALA A 17 12.67 -10.18 14.86
N GLN A 18 13.94 -9.80 14.80
CA GLN A 18 14.31 -8.44 14.48
C GLN A 18 13.96 -8.14 13.02
N THR A 19 13.29 -7.02 12.78
CA THR A 19 12.82 -6.60 11.45
C THR A 19 13.49 -5.30 11.05
N TYR A 20 13.55 -5.04 9.75
CA TYR A 20 14.19 -3.86 9.18
C TYR A 20 13.36 -3.35 8.00
N PRO A 21 13.10 -2.04 7.83
CA PRO A 21 12.30 -1.56 6.71
C PRO A 21 12.90 -2.02 5.36
N GLY A 22 12.15 -2.78 4.56
CA GLY A 22 12.65 -3.40 3.32
C GLY A 22 13.85 -4.34 3.48
N GLY A 23 14.12 -4.87 4.69
CA GLY A 23 15.31 -5.66 4.99
C GLY A 23 16.61 -4.86 5.05
N VAL A 24 16.55 -3.53 5.18
CA VAL A 24 17.72 -2.64 5.21
C VAL A 24 18.05 -2.24 6.64
N THR A 25 19.19 -2.70 7.14
CA THR A 25 19.65 -2.48 8.52
C THR A 25 20.08 -1.04 8.79
N GLY A 26 20.22 -0.63 10.05
CA GLY A 26 20.89 0.64 10.38
C GLY A 26 20.05 1.90 10.19
N ALA A 27 18.72 1.79 10.06
CA ALA A 27 17.84 2.93 10.29
C ALA A 27 18.11 3.51 11.70
N GLU A 28 18.16 4.83 11.81
CA GLU A 28 18.25 5.49 13.13
C GLU A 28 16.84 5.75 13.69
N VAL A 29 15.86 6.05 12.81
CA VAL A 29 14.45 6.20 13.17
C VAL A 29 13.61 5.34 12.24
N TRP A 30 12.71 4.56 12.82
CA TRP A 30 11.65 3.85 12.13
C TRP A 30 10.37 4.02 12.93
N TYR A 31 9.57 5.03 12.60
CA TYR A 31 8.27 5.26 13.21
C TYR A 31 7.19 4.62 12.35
N LYS A 32 6.38 3.74 12.96
CA LYS A 32 5.16 3.17 12.38
C LYS A 32 3.99 3.60 13.26
N ALA A 33 2.95 4.12 12.63
CA ALA A 33 1.71 4.41 13.34
C ALA A 33 1.11 3.12 13.92
N ASP A 34 0.57 3.24 15.12
CA ASP A 34 -0.24 2.22 15.78
C ASP A 34 -1.42 2.92 16.47
N SER A 35 -2.63 2.38 16.31
CA SER A 35 -3.86 3.04 16.77
C SER A 35 -3.91 3.20 18.28
N LEU A 36 -3.38 2.23 19.03
CA LEU A 36 -3.35 2.25 20.49
C LEU A 36 -2.27 3.21 20.99
N ASP A 37 -1.09 3.18 20.36
CA ASP A 37 0.01 4.09 20.70
C ASP A 37 -0.40 5.56 20.48
N ILE A 38 -1.02 5.88 19.33
CA ILE A 38 -1.53 7.24 19.04
C ILE A 38 -2.56 7.66 20.09
N THR A 39 -3.52 6.79 20.43
CA THR A 39 -4.54 7.08 21.46
C THR A 39 -3.92 7.35 22.84
N ASN A 40 -2.78 6.73 23.14
CA ASN A 40 -2.05 6.89 24.39
C ASN A 40 -0.96 7.98 24.32
N ASN A 41 -0.86 8.74 23.23
CA ASN A 41 0.21 9.72 22.96
C ASN A 41 1.62 9.11 23.05
N GLN A 42 1.80 7.92 22.49
CA GLN A 42 3.08 7.20 22.41
C GLN A 42 3.55 7.16 20.95
N TYR A 43 4.83 7.44 20.73
CA TYR A 43 5.44 7.49 19.41
C TYR A 43 6.75 6.71 19.45
N LEU A 44 6.63 5.40 19.22
CA LEU A 44 7.72 4.46 19.39
C LEU A 44 8.66 4.46 18.19
N ASN A 45 9.96 4.41 18.47
CA ASN A 45 10.98 4.13 17.46
C ASN A 45 11.19 2.62 17.37
N PHE A 46 10.88 2.03 16.23
CA PHE A 46 11.10 0.61 15.93
C PHE A 46 12.52 0.31 15.41
N ALA A 47 13.37 1.33 15.26
CA ALA A 47 14.78 1.14 14.95
C ALA A 47 15.58 0.72 16.18
N GLU A 48 16.83 0.26 15.98
CA GLU A 48 17.70 -0.22 17.07
C GLU A 48 18.29 0.88 17.97
N THR A 49 17.95 2.14 17.71
CA THR A 49 18.55 3.28 18.44
C THR A 49 17.67 3.75 19.59
N GLU A 50 18.28 4.37 20.60
CA GLU A 50 17.58 4.95 21.76
C GLU A 50 16.91 6.30 21.46
N ILE A 51 16.69 6.65 20.19
CA ILE A 51 16.02 7.90 19.80
C ILE A 51 14.55 7.84 20.20
N THR A 52 14.11 8.83 20.97
CA THR A 52 12.71 9.02 21.36
C THR A 52 12.03 10.06 20.48
N LEU A 53 10.89 9.71 19.89
CA LEU A 53 9.99 10.68 19.25
C LEU A 53 9.05 11.26 20.30
N ASN A 54 8.88 12.58 20.26
CA ASN A 54 7.94 13.29 21.11
C ASN A 54 6.90 13.99 20.25
N ASP A 55 5.70 14.12 20.79
CA ASP A 55 4.62 14.87 20.20
C ASP A 55 4.75 16.37 20.52
N CYS A 56 4.31 17.21 19.59
CA CYS A 56 4.09 18.63 19.77
C CYS A 56 2.78 19.13 19.12
N GLY A 57 1.88 18.23 18.72
CA GLY A 57 0.58 18.53 18.10
C GLY A 57 -0.58 17.71 18.69
N ASP A 58 -1.74 17.77 18.04
CA ASP A 58 -2.94 17.00 18.39
C ASP A 58 -3.27 16.05 17.22
N HIS A 59 -3.39 14.75 17.50
CA HIS A 59 -3.48 13.69 16.48
C HIS A 59 -4.58 12.69 16.81
N GLN A 60 -5.18 12.06 15.79
CA GLN A 60 -6.18 10.99 15.95
C GLN A 60 -5.75 9.74 15.17
N PRO A 61 -6.10 8.52 15.62
CA PRO A 61 -5.86 7.32 14.83
C PRO A 61 -6.79 7.25 13.62
N SER A 62 -6.28 6.74 12.51
CA SER A 62 -7.03 6.48 11.28
C SER A 62 -6.39 5.31 10.52
N LEU A 63 -6.88 5.01 9.31
CA LEU A 63 -6.33 3.98 8.44
C LEU A 63 -5.84 4.55 7.11
N TYR A 64 -4.74 3.98 6.63
CA TYR A 64 -4.16 4.19 5.30
C TYR A 64 -3.91 2.83 4.66
N ASN A 65 -4.62 2.52 3.58
CA ASN A 65 -4.62 1.17 2.98
C ASN A 65 -4.78 0.05 4.04
N PHE A 66 -5.82 0.17 4.87
CA PHE A 66 -6.15 -0.74 5.98
C PHE A 66 -5.07 -0.92 7.07
N ASN A 67 -4.01 -0.11 7.06
CA ASN A 67 -2.98 -0.08 8.09
C ASN A 67 -3.16 1.15 8.99
N PRO A 68 -2.78 1.10 10.29
CA PRO A 68 -2.84 2.26 11.17
C PRO A 68 -2.09 3.47 10.61
N SER A 69 -2.63 4.66 10.85
CA SER A 69 -2.06 5.94 10.46
C SER A 69 -2.41 7.04 11.46
N ILE A 70 -1.56 8.05 11.60
CA ILE A 70 -1.97 9.31 12.21
C ILE A 70 -2.89 10.03 11.23
N HIS A 71 -3.98 10.60 11.71
CA HIS A 71 -4.76 11.63 11.04
C HIS A 71 -4.58 12.96 11.79
N ALA A 72 -3.97 13.92 11.11
CA ALA A 72 -3.75 15.27 11.61
C ALA A 72 -4.75 16.23 10.95
N GLU A 73 -5.82 16.58 11.66
CA GLU A 73 -6.83 17.55 11.19
C GLU A 73 -6.25 18.98 11.12
N ASP A 74 -5.45 19.34 12.13
CA ASP A 74 -4.89 20.70 12.26
C ASP A 74 -3.38 20.77 12.08
N GLN A 75 -2.62 19.93 12.77
CA GLN A 75 -1.16 19.90 12.70
C GLN A 75 -0.63 18.51 12.98
N LEU A 76 0.31 18.02 12.16
CA LEU A 76 1.22 16.93 12.52
C LEU A 76 2.50 17.52 13.12
N CYS A 77 2.94 17.04 14.28
CA CYS A 77 4.18 17.55 14.87
C CYS A 77 4.85 16.46 15.70
N LEU A 78 5.76 15.71 15.08
CA LEU A 78 6.67 14.83 15.82
C LEU A 78 8.06 15.42 15.83
N ILE A 79 8.79 15.26 16.94
CA ILE A 79 10.14 15.78 17.10
C ILE A 79 11.06 14.72 17.71
N TYR A 80 12.26 14.61 17.15
CA TYR A 80 13.31 13.78 17.73
C TYR A 80 14.68 14.45 17.60
N ARG A 81 15.62 14.01 18.44
CA ARG A 81 16.97 14.58 18.54
C ARG A 81 17.99 13.62 17.93
N VAL A 82 18.90 14.14 17.11
CA VAL A 82 19.96 13.34 16.45
C VAL A 82 21.33 14.00 16.53
N PRO A 83 22.41 13.22 16.63
CA PRO A 83 23.78 13.73 16.49
C PRO A 83 24.09 14.08 15.03
N ILE A 84 24.69 15.26 14.80
CA ILE A 84 25.16 15.73 13.48
C ILE A 84 26.65 15.37 13.28
N GLU A 85 27.42 15.20 14.36
CA GLU A 85 28.87 15.12 14.28
C GLU A 85 29.41 13.89 13.53
N ASN A 86 28.60 12.85 13.31
CA ASN A 86 29.03 11.58 12.71
C ASN A 86 28.44 11.29 11.32
N VAL A 87 27.64 12.18 10.76
CA VAL A 87 26.85 11.89 9.55
C VAL A 87 27.23 12.86 8.42
N SER A 88 27.61 12.32 7.26
CA SER A 88 27.87 13.12 6.06
C SER A 88 26.60 13.33 5.22
N GLU A 89 25.71 12.34 5.20
CA GLU A 89 24.49 12.29 4.38
C GLU A 89 23.42 11.47 5.11
N ARG A 90 22.14 11.77 4.88
CA ARG A 90 20.99 11.13 5.55
C ARG A 90 19.86 10.87 4.56
N ASP A 91 19.41 9.62 4.50
CA ASP A 91 18.29 9.21 3.64
C ASP A 91 17.02 9.06 4.46
N ILE A 92 15.98 9.78 4.08
CA ILE A 92 14.69 9.80 4.79
C ILE A 92 13.59 9.35 3.84
N PHE A 93 12.69 8.51 4.35
CA PHE A 93 11.47 8.11 3.65
C PHE A 93 10.26 8.42 4.51
N PHE A 94 9.15 8.81 3.89
CA PHE A 94 7.87 8.81 4.57
C PHE A 94 6.71 8.59 3.61
N VAL A 95 5.62 8.09 4.17
CA VAL A 95 4.33 7.99 3.49
C VAL A 95 3.39 9.00 4.11
N GLY A 96 2.66 9.71 3.27
CA GLY A 96 1.67 10.68 3.72
C GLY A 96 0.68 11.02 2.61
N LEU A 97 -0.55 11.23 3.01
CA LEU A 97 -1.65 11.69 2.15
C LEU A 97 -2.18 12.98 2.73
N THR A 98 -2.12 14.03 1.94
CA THR A 98 -2.53 15.35 2.39
C THR A 98 -4.00 15.57 2.06
N ASP A 99 -4.66 16.40 2.86
CA ASP A 99 -6.00 16.86 2.53
C ASP A 99 -5.99 17.63 1.19
N PRO A 100 -7.15 17.87 0.55
CA PRO A 100 -7.21 18.72 -0.64
C PRO A 100 -6.92 20.18 -0.28
N ASN A 101 -5.97 20.83 -0.98
CA ASN A 101 -5.57 22.25 -0.86
C ASN A 101 -4.68 22.75 0.33
N PRO A 102 -3.84 21.96 1.01
CA PRO A 102 -2.82 22.51 1.88
C PRO A 102 -1.53 22.79 1.10
N GLU A 103 -0.99 23.98 1.31
CA GLU A 103 0.45 24.22 1.18
C GLU A 103 1.14 23.45 2.32
N ILE A 104 2.18 22.66 2.03
CA ILE A 104 2.71 21.67 3.00
C ILE A 104 4.19 21.90 3.28
N SER A 105 4.53 21.70 4.55
CA SER A 105 5.89 21.41 4.98
C SER A 105 5.94 20.02 5.59
N TYR A 106 6.73 19.14 4.97
CA TYR A 106 6.79 17.73 5.34
C TYR A 106 7.81 17.45 6.43
N LEU A 107 8.97 18.12 6.37
CA LEU A 107 10.11 17.87 7.24
C LEU A 107 10.94 19.14 7.38
N THR A 108 11.22 19.54 8.62
CA THR A 108 12.10 20.69 8.89
C THR A 108 13.05 20.45 10.04
N THR A 109 14.04 21.34 10.13
CA THR A 109 15.21 21.20 11.00
C THR A 109 15.41 22.56 11.66
N GLN A 110 15.86 22.62 12.90
CA GLN A 110 15.96 23.88 13.64
C GLN A 110 17.08 24.85 13.18
N TRP A 111 17.76 24.61 12.04
CA TRP A 111 18.98 25.34 11.68
C TRP A 111 18.72 26.67 10.93
N HIS A 112 19.50 27.69 11.28
CA HIS A 112 19.25 29.12 11.01
C HIS A 112 19.24 29.51 9.51
N ARG A 113 18.29 30.38 9.10
CA ARG A 113 18.36 31.20 7.88
C ARG A 113 19.66 32.02 7.84
N PHE A 114 20.44 31.90 6.76
CA PHE A 114 21.46 32.90 6.43
C PHE A 114 20.85 33.90 5.44
N GLU A 115 20.85 35.18 5.82
CA GLU A 115 20.30 36.28 5.03
C GLU A 115 20.79 36.24 3.56
N GLN A 116 19.85 36.49 2.63
CA GLN A 116 20.03 36.83 1.21
C GLN A 116 19.90 35.74 0.13
N GLN A 117 19.19 34.62 0.35
CA GLN A 117 18.80 33.76 -0.79
C GLN A 117 17.32 33.41 -0.79
N GLN A 118 16.67 33.60 -1.95
CA GLN A 118 15.27 33.23 -2.14
C GLN A 118 15.11 31.71 -2.08
N PRO A 119 14.01 31.23 -1.50
CA PRO A 119 13.76 29.81 -1.34
C PRO A 119 13.58 29.10 -2.69
N LEU A 120 14.11 27.88 -2.81
CA LEU A 120 13.77 27.02 -3.93
C LEU A 120 12.35 26.48 -3.71
N ILE A 121 11.45 26.78 -4.65
CA ILE A 121 10.16 26.09 -4.77
C ILE A 121 10.44 24.81 -5.55
N VAL A 122 10.30 23.64 -4.93
CA VAL A 122 10.39 22.36 -5.64
C VAL A 122 9.04 22.09 -6.28
N SER A 123 8.97 22.28 -7.60
CA SER A 123 7.82 21.88 -8.42
C SER A 123 7.83 20.37 -8.59
N PHE A 124 6.67 19.75 -8.35
CA PHE A 124 6.46 18.32 -8.55
C PHE A 124 6.45 18.01 -10.06
N ASP A 125 6.99 16.85 -10.43
CA ASP A 125 6.66 16.18 -11.69
C ASP A 125 5.60 15.11 -11.39
N SER A 126 4.53 15.07 -12.17
CA SER A 126 3.22 14.64 -11.66
C SER A 126 3.09 13.15 -11.37
N ILE A 127 4.08 12.28 -11.63
CA ILE A 127 3.96 10.81 -11.43
C ILE A 127 5.33 10.15 -11.10
N VAL A 128 6.29 10.85 -10.48
CA VAL A 128 7.64 10.28 -10.26
C VAL A 128 8.12 10.60 -8.85
N ARG A 129 8.59 9.56 -8.13
CA ARG A 129 9.29 9.60 -6.83
C ARG A 129 9.73 11.01 -6.44
N ASN A 130 9.15 11.57 -5.39
CA ASN A 130 9.55 12.85 -4.85
C ASN A 130 10.95 12.69 -4.24
N HIS A 131 11.99 12.92 -5.05
CA HIS A 131 13.39 12.88 -4.65
C HIS A 131 13.89 14.31 -4.42
N PHE A 132 14.30 14.59 -3.20
CA PHE A 132 14.89 15.87 -2.83
C PHE A 132 16.38 15.68 -2.52
N ASP A 133 17.26 16.21 -3.37
CA ASP A 133 18.70 16.29 -3.08
C ASP A 133 19.03 17.71 -2.57
N ILE A 134 19.48 17.79 -1.32
CA ILE A 134 19.81 19.05 -0.64
C ILE A 134 21.34 19.34 -0.75
N SER A 135 22.06 18.72 -1.69
CA SER A 135 23.53 18.83 -1.89
C SER A 135 24.06 20.24 -2.19
N ASN A 136 23.21 21.18 -2.59
CA ASN A 136 23.65 22.56 -2.82
C ASN A 136 23.86 23.29 -1.51
N GLN A 137 25.08 23.80 -1.34
CA GLN A 137 25.56 24.55 -0.19
C GLN A 137 24.74 25.83 0.16
N LYS A 138 23.55 26.07 -0.37
CA LYS A 138 22.73 27.22 0.03
C LYS A 138 21.23 27.00 -0.03
N THR A 139 20.78 25.75 -0.17
CA THR A 139 19.36 25.47 -0.38
C THR A 139 18.73 24.88 0.87
N TYR A 140 17.89 25.69 1.51
CA TYR A 140 16.91 25.26 2.50
C TYR A 140 15.56 25.18 1.79
N ILE A 141 14.81 24.10 2.00
CA ILE A 141 13.43 24.00 1.52
C ILE A 141 12.59 24.88 2.45
N ASN A 142 12.11 26.02 1.95
CA ASN A 142 11.24 26.93 2.71
C ASN A 142 9.75 26.67 2.41
N LYS A 143 9.43 25.84 1.41
CA LYS A 143 8.05 25.46 1.08
C LYS A 143 8.05 24.33 0.05
N LEU A 144 7.20 23.31 0.25
CA LEU A 144 7.04 22.20 -0.68
C LEU A 144 5.61 22.24 -1.23
N VAL A 145 5.43 22.89 -2.39
CA VAL A 145 4.11 23.18 -2.97
C VAL A 145 3.74 22.09 -3.96
N GLY A 146 2.91 21.14 -3.52
CA GLY A 146 2.30 20.10 -4.37
C GLY A 146 1.19 20.65 -5.23
N ASN A 147 1.29 20.43 -6.55
CA ASN A 147 0.11 20.48 -7.40
C ASN A 147 -0.65 19.17 -7.22
N TYR A 148 -1.58 19.17 -6.27
CA TYR A 148 -2.43 18.03 -5.96
C TYR A 148 -3.46 17.78 -7.06
N SER A 149 -3.51 16.54 -7.55
CA SER A 149 -4.70 15.99 -8.19
C SER A 149 -5.45 15.17 -7.14
N SER A 150 -6.77 15.33 -7.05
CA SER A 150 -7.63 14.53 -6.16
C SER A 150 -7.64 13.04 -6.49
N VAL A 151 -6.99 12.62 -7.59
CA VAL A 151 -6.97 11.24 -8.09
C VAL A 151 -5.56 10.62 -8.00
N LYS A 152 -4.48 11.39 -7.76
CA LYS A 152 -3.10 10.85 -7.73
C LYS A 152 -2.27 11.53 -6.62
N ASN A 153 -2.60 11.29 -5.36
CA ASN A 153 -2.02 11.99 -4.19
C ASN A 153 -1.23 11.09 -3.22
N ALA A 154 -1.21 9.78 -3.43
CA ALA A 154 -0.44 8.85 -2.62
C ALA A 154 1.02 8.76 -3.10
N HIS A 155 2.01 8.95 -2.22
CA HIS A 155 3.43 8.85 -2.58
C HIS A 155 4.29 8.27 -1.46
N VAL A 156 5.29 7.49 -1.86
CA VAL A 156 6.50 7.27 -1.05
C VAL A 156 7.45 8.43 -1.33
N ASN A 157 7.67 9.26 -0.31
CA ASN A 157 8.54 10.43 -0.42
C ASN A 157 9.96 10.08 0.02
N TYR A 158 10.96 10.64 -0.66
CA TYR A 158 12.37 10.36 -0.39
C TYR A 158 13.21 11.65 -0.35
N TYR A 159 13.88 11.88 0.78
CA TYR A 159 14.76 13.02 0.98
C TYR A 159 16.18 12.53 1.20
N HIS A 160 17.09 13.02 0.36
CA HIS A 160 18.52 12.85 0.52
C HIS A 160 19.08 14.15 1.10
N TRP A 161 19.38 14.12 2.38
CA TRP A 161 19.81 15.28 3.14
C TRP A 161 21.32 15.26 3.37
N ASN A 162 21.98 16.25 2.77
CA ASN A 162 23.38 16.56 2.96
C ASN A 162 23.52 17.85 3.77
N GLN A 163 24.29 17.88 4.87
CA GLN A 163 24.56 19.14 5.59
C GLN A 163 26.02 19.31 6.07
N PHE A 164 26.75 20.09 5.28
CA PHE A 164 27.56 21.28 5.59
C PHE A 164 28.83 21.36 6.49
N ASP A 165 29.90 21.89 5.86
CA ASP A 165 31.13 22.60 6.31
C ASP A 165 31.79 22.16 7.63
N ILE A 166 32.80 21.30 7.46
CA ILE A 166 33.72 20.79 8.49
C ILE A 166 34.34 21.93 9.33
N ASP A 167 34.55 23.13 8.78
CA ASP A 167 35.18 24.23 9.51
C ASP A 167 34.27 24.85 10.58
N ARG A 168 32.94 24.64 10.49
CA ARG A 168 31.95 25.11 11.48
C ARG A 168 31.68 24.11 12.60
N LYS A 169 32.08 22.85 12.43
CA LYS A 169 32.02 21.77 13.43
C LYS A 169 32.77 22.15 14.72
N PHE A 170 33.85 22.94 14.59
CA PHE A 170 34.69 23.37 15.72
C PHE A 170 34.11 24.48 16.59
N LYS A 171 32.95 25.08 16.26
CA LYS A 171 32.34 26.12 17.13
C LYS A 171 31.33 25.57 18.15
N SER A 172 31.05 24.27 18.13
CA SER A 172 30.24 23.59 19.15
C SER A 172 31.09 23.17 20.37
N TYR A 173 31.89 24.08 20.93
CA TYR A 173 32.56 23.80 22.20
C TYR A 173 31.56 24.04 23.35
N GLY A 174 30.80 23.02 23.71
CA GLY A 174 30.08 22.99 25.00
C GLY A 174 28.63 22.51 24.99
N GLU A 175 28.00 22.40 23.82
CA GLU A 175 26.75 21.66 23.64
C GLU A 175 27.03 20.55 22.62
N LEU A 176 26.67 19.31 22.96
CA LEU A 176 26.85 18.13 22.11
C LEU A 176 26.26 18.43 20.72
N GLY A 177 26.99 18.22 19.62
CA GLY A 177 26.58 18.57 18.26
C GLY A 177 25.39 17.74 17.76
N GLU A 178 24.24 18.00 18.35
CA GLU A 178 22.94 17.36 18.16
C GLU A 178 21.95 18.41 17.63
N THR A 179 21.00 17.98 16.81
CA THR A 179 19.90 18.83 16.30
C THR A 179 18.56 18.15 16.48
N TYR A 180 17.49 18.95 16.40
CA TYR A 180 16.12 18.47 16.35
C TYR A 180 15.63 18.36 14.91
N ILE A 181 15.03 17.22 14.59
CA ILE A 181 14.27 17.00 13.36
C ILE A 181 12.79 17.07 13.72
N TYR A 182 12.05 17.84 12.94
CA TYR A 182 10.60 17.99 13.02
C TYR A 182 9.93 17.30 11.84
N ILE A 183 8.93 16.47 12.13
CA ILE A 183 8.08 15.77 11.17
C ILE A 183 6.72 16.48 11.16
N GLY A 184 6.29 16.92 9.98
CA GLY A 184 4.99 17.56 9.77
C GLY A 184 4.91 19.04 10.16
N LYS A 185 6.00 19.68 10.55
CA LYS A 185 6.04 21.10 10.95
C LYS A 185 6.99 21.89 10.06
N ASP A 186 6.58 23.09 9.63
CA ASP A 186 7.42 24.01 8.87
C ASP A 186 8.52 24.71 9.68
N TYR A 187 9.55 25.16 8.97
CA TYR A 187 10.69 25.84 9.53
C TYR A 187 10.25 27.23 9.93
N THR A 188 10.44 27.56 11.20
CA THR A 188 10.19 28.89 11.71
C THR A 188 11.51 29.59 12.00
N ASP A 189 11.75 30.67 11.29
CA ASP A 189 12.74 31.64 11.73
C ASP A 189 12.21 32.31 13.01
N LYS A 190 12.95 32.20 14.11
CA LYS A 190 12.57 32.80 15.40
C LYS A 190 12.40 34.32 15.31
N GLU A 191 13.00 34.95 14.30
CA GLU A 191 12.90 36.39 14.03
C GLU A 191 11.78 36.76 13.04
N SER A 192 11.18 35.77 12.34
CA SER A 192 10.06 36.00 11.43
C SER A 192 8.72 36.02 12.17
N GLN A 193 7.77 36.81 11.65
CA GLN A 193 6.35 36.77 12.06
C GLN A 193 5.49 35.90 11.14
N ASP A 194 6.11 35.15 10.22
CA ASP A 194 5.38 34.25 9.33
C ASP A 194 4.63 33.17 10.14
N PRO A 195 3.37 32.85 9.79
CA PRO A 195 2.64 31.77 10.43
C PRO A 195 3.32 30.42 10.15
N VAL A 196 3.31 29.54 11.16
CA VAL A 196 3.85 28.18 11.03
C VAL A 196 2.87 27.31 10.28
N GLU A 197 3.30 26.72 9.17
CA GLU A 197 2.52 25.72 8.44
C GLU A 197 2.79 24.31 8.99
N TYR A 198 1.78 23.44 8.91
CA TYR A 198 1.88 22.05 9.36
C TYR A 198 1.27 21.11 8.31
N PHE A 199 1.77 19.88 8.25
CA PHE A 199 1.15 18.80 7.51
C PHE A 199 -0.24 18.49 8.08
N LYS A 200 -1.20 18.33 7.18
CA LYS A 200 -2.58 17.93 7.46
C LYS A 200 -2.95 16.74 6.58
N GLY A 201 -3.63 15.75 7.17
CA GLY A 201 -4.02 14.52 6.50
C GLY A 201 -3.46 13.28 7.20
N LYS A 202 -3.29 12.20 6.44
CA LYS A 202 -2.89 10.87 6.96
C LYS A 202 -1.37 10.66 6.88
N PHE A 203 -0.74 10.18 7.95
CA PHE A 203 0.70 9.93 8.05
C PHE A 203 0.99 8.58 8.74
N PRO A 204 1.22 7.50 7.98
CA PRO A 204 1.39 6.17 8.57
C PRO A 204 2.82 5.76 8.95
N GLU A 205 3.86 6.21 8.25
CA GLU A 205 5.23 5.68 8.46
C GLU A 205 6.34 6.67 8.08
N TYR A 206 7.40 6.70 8.88
CA TYR A 206 8.60 7.52 8.69
C TYR A 206 9.88 6.73 8.97
N LEU A 207 10.88 6.88 8.09
CA LEU A 207 12.17 6.21 8.14
C LEU A 207 13.30 7.23 8.00
N SER A 208 14.37 7.09 8.77
CA SER A 208 15.62 7.86 8.60
C SER A 208 16.84 6.95 8.73
N PHE A 209 17.75 7.04 7.77
CA PHE A 209 19.04 6.36 7.74
C PHE A 209 20.18 7.37 7.86
N PRO A 210 21.13 7.22 8.80
CA PRO A 210 22.24 8.15 9.01
C PRO A 210 23.39 7.94 8.02
N TYR A 211 23.07 7.49 6.80
CA TYR A 211 23.99 7.22 5.72
C TYR A 211 23.20 7.12 4.40
N PRO A 212 23.86 7.29 3.24
CA PRO A 212 23.19 7.15 1.94
C PRO A 212 22.94 5.68 1.62
N LEU A 213 21.71 5.35 1.22
CA LEU A 213 21.36 4.00 0.79
C LEU A 213 21.88 3.74 -0.63
N SER A 214 22.31 2.50 -0.90
CA SER A 214 22.51 2.05 -2.27
C SER A 214 21.19 2.05 -3.05
N ALA A 215 21.26 2.10 -4.38
CA ALA A 215 20.06 2.03 -5.23
C ALA A 215 19.21 0.78 -4.97
N ASN A 216 19.84 -0.33 -4.55
CA ASN A 216 19.14 -1.56 -4.22
C ASN A 216 18.44 -1.48 -2.85
N GLU A 217 19.11 -0.95 -1.83
CA GLU A 217 18.51 -0.73 -0.51
C GLU A 217 17.34 0.23 -0.60
N LYS A 218 17.51 1.37 -1.29
CA LYS A 218 16.44 2.32 -1.57
C LYS A 218 15.25 1.65 -2.25
N ASN A 219 15.48 0.84 -3.28
CA ASN A 219 14.40 0.13 -3.98
C ASN A 219 13.65 -0.85 -3.07
N ARG A 220 14.33 -1.59 -2.19
CA ARG A 220 13.65 -2.49 -1.24
C ARG A 220 12.82 -1.73 -0.21
N VAL A 221 13.34 -0.61 0.32
CA VAL A 221 12.58 0.28 1.23
C VAL A 221 11.34 0.86 0.55
N GLU A 222 11.50 1.38 -0.67
CA GLU A 222 10.38 1.91 -1.47
C GLU A 222 9.36 0.83 -1.80
N SER A 223 9.79 -0.39 -2.14
CA SER A 223 8.90 -1.52 -2.46
C SER A 223 8.09 -1.97 -1.24
N TYR A 224 8.73 -2.02 -0.07
CA TYR A 224 8.07 -2.32 1.21
C TYR A 224 6.96 -1.30 1.52
N LEU A 225 7.27 0.00 1.45
CA LEU A 225 6.29 1.06 1.69
C LEU A 225 5.19 1.07 0.62
N ALA A 226 5.55 0.86 -0.65
CA ALA A 226 4.63 0.85 -1.76
C ALA A 226 3.58 -0.25 -1.64
N LEU A 227 4.00 -1.49 -1.36
CA LEU A 227 3.08 -2.60 -1.21
C LEU A 227 2.20 -2.44 0.04
N LYS A 228 2.79 -2.08 1.19
CA LYS A 228 2.06 -1.88 2.45
C LYS A 228 0.97 -0.81 2.34
N TYR A 229 1.23 0.24 1.58
CA TYR A 229 0.36 1.40 1.49
C TYR A 229 -0.32 1.59 0.14
N GLY A 230 -0.28 0.60 -0.76
CA GLY A 230 -1.02 0.63 -2.02
C GLY A 230 -0.58 1.75 -2.97
N ILE A 231 0.73 2.00 -3.03
CA ILE A 231 1.31 3.12 -3.77
C ILE A 231 2.04 2.62 -5.02
N THR A 232 1.77 3.27 -6.14
CA THR A 232 2.45 3.04 -7.42
C THR A 232 3.80 3.76 -7.43
N LEU A 233 4.90 3.00 -7.55
CA LEU A 233 6.25 3.50 -7.79
C LEU A 233 6.45 3.87 -9.25
N SER A 234 7.64 4.33 -9.64
CA SER A 234 7.94 4.70 -11.03
C SER A 234 7.87 3.50 -12.00
N SER A 235 7.39 3.74 -13.23
CA SER A 235 7.23 2.73 -14.31
C SER A 235 8.51 2.00 -14.69
N SER A 236 9.66 2.57 -14.36
CA SER A 236 10.97 1.95 -14.58
C SER A 236 11.44 1.01 -13.45
N THR A 237 10.59 0.76 -12.44
CA THR A 237 10.98 0.14 -11.17
C THR A 237 10.29 -1.20 -10.97
N SER A 238 11.08 -2.26 -10.78
CA SER A 238 10.58 -3.53 -10.25
C SER A 238 10.49 -3.44 -8.72
N TYR A 239 9.53 -4.14 -8.13
CA TYR A 239 9.33 -4.13 -6.68
C TYR A 239 9.99 -5.37 -6.08
N LYS A 240 10.70 -5.19 -4.96
CA LYS A 240 11.53 -6.23 -4.35
C LYS A 240 11.29 -6.39 -2.87
N ASN A 241 11.29 -7.63 -2.40
CA ASN A 241 11.30 -7.94 -0.98
C ASN A 241 12.71 -7.76 -0.38
N SER A 242 12.83 -7.96 0.93
CA SER A 242 14.07 -7.92 1.71
C SER A 242 15.17 -8.82 1.13
N SER A 243 14.78 -10.00 0.61
CA SER A 243 15.64 -11.01 -0.01
C SER A 243 16.01 -10.72 -1.48
N ASN A 244 15.65 -9.55 -2.01
CA ASN A 244 15.86 -9.14 -3.41
C ASN A 244 15.07 -9.93 -4.48
N THR A 245 14.10 -10.74 -4.07
CA THR A 245 13.14 -11.38 -4.96
C THR A 245 12.20 -10.32 -5.52
N VAL A 246 11.99 -10.33 -6.84
CA VAL A 246 11.06 -9.43 -7.50
C VAL A 246 9.64 -9.99 -7.37
N PHE A 247 8.73 -9.18 -6.81
CA PHE A 247 7.31 -9.53 -6.68
C PHE A 247 6.40 -8.70 -7.60
N TRP A 248 6.94 -7.69 -8.28
CA TRP A 248 6.29 -7.00 -9.40
C TRP A 248 7.35 -6.60 -10.43
N GLU A 249 7.23 -7.13 -11.64
CA GLU A 249 8.18 -6.85 -12.73
C GLU A 249 7.90 -5.48 -13.36
N LYS A 250 8.96 -4.73 -13.68
CA LYS A 250 8.80 -3.45 -14.38
C LYS A 250 8.30 -3.65 -15.82
N GLU A 251 8.51 -4.82 -16.39
CA GLU A 251 8.04 -5.21 -17.72
C GLU A 251 6.50 -5.18 -17.80
N ASN A 252 5.81 -5.44 -16.68
CA ASN A 252 4.35 -5.29 -16.57
C ASN A 252 3.89 -3.85 -16.82
N ASN A 253 4.75 -2.87 -16.51
CA ASN A 253 4.42 -1.44 -16.59
C ASN A 253 4.33 -0.92 -18.04
N GLY A 254 4.54 -1.77 -19.06
CA GLY A 254 4.25 -1.42 -20.45
C GLY A 254 2.76 -1.15 -20.68
N ILE A 255 1.90 -1.89 -19.98
CA ILE A 255 0.43 -1.79 -20.07
C ILE A 255 -0.17 -1.53 -18.68
N PHE A 256 0.25 -2.28 -17.66
CA PHE A 256 -0.42 -2.37 -16.36
C PHE A 256 0.27 -1.57 -15.26
N TYR A 257 0.73 -0.36 -15.58
CA TYR A 257 1.52 0.47 -14.66
C TYR A 257 0.70 1.16 -13.56
N ASN A 258 -0.61 1.29 -13.74
CA ASN A 258 -1.40 2.17 -12.90
C ASN A 258 -2.01 1.45 -11.70
N ASN A 259 -2.23 2.20 -10.62
CA ASN A 259 -2.92 1.74 -9.42
C ASN A 259 -2.37 0.42 -8.87
N ILE A 260 -1.05 0.31 -8.76
CA ILE A 260 -0.41 -0.91 -8.26
C ILE A 260 -0.65 -1.06 -6.76
N PHE A 261 -1.21 -2.20 -6.35
CA PHE A 261 -1.43 -2.58 -4.95
C PHE A 261 -1.38 -4.11 -4.79
N GLY A 262 -1.35 -4.62 -3.57
CA GLY A 262 -1.35 -6.07 -3.39
C GLY A 262 -1.25 -6.55 -1.95
N MET A 263 -1.18 -7.87 -1.81
CA MET A 263 -1.01 -8.58 -0.55
C MET A 263 0.32 -9.32 -0.58
N GLY A 264 0.93 -9.48 0.59
CA GLY A 264 2.17 -10.23 0.69
C GLY A 264 2.78 -10.22 2.08
N ARG A 265 3.76 -11.11 2.27
CA ARG A 265 4.48 -11.25 3.54
C ARG A 265 5.98 -11.33 3.33
N ASP A 266 6.70 -10.53 4.11
CA ASP A 266 8.16 -10.48 4.18
C ASP A 266 8.55 -10.29 5.65
N ASP A 267 8.94 -11.38 6.30
CA ASP A 267 9.26 -11.46 7.72
C ASP A 267 10.45 -10.57 8.09
N LEU A 268 11.48 -10.52 7.23
CA LEU A 268 12.67 -9.70 7.44
C LEU A 268 12.33 -8.20 7.36
N SER A 269 11.38 -7.83 6.50
CA SER A 269 10.90 -6.45 6.45
C SER A 269 9.87 -6.09 7.52
N GLY A 270 9.29 -7.09 8.18
CA GLY A 270 8.11 -6.94 9.03
C GLY A 270 6.84 -6.59 8.25
N LEU A 271 6.78 -6.93 6.96
CA LEU A 271 5.57 -6.73 6.14
C LEU A 271 4.67 -7.95 6.26
N HIS A 272 3.40 -7.72 6.57
CA HIS A 272 2.36 -8.73 6.50
C HIS A 272 1.04 -8.06 6.12
N GLN A 273 0.77 -8.02 4.81
CA GLN A 273 -0.39 -7.37 4.21
C GLN A 273 -1.32 -8.46 3.65
N VAL A 274 -2.53 -8.57 4.19
CA VAL A 274 -3.52 -9.60 3.79
C VAL A 274 -4.74 -9.00 3.10
N GLN A 275 -4.86 -7.68 3.08
CA GLN A 275 -5.83 -6.94 2.29
C GLN A 275 -5.25 -5.59 1.86
N SER A 276 -5.69 -5.09 0.71
CA SER A 276 -5.20 -3.84 0.14
C SER A 276 -6.17 -3.27 -0.91
N ASN A 277 -6.03 -1.98 -1.18
CA ASN A 277 -6.49 -1.31 -2.40
C ASN A 277 -5.38 -0.39 -2.93
N SER A 278 -5.59 0.22 -4.10
CA SER A 278 -4.73 1.30 -4.57
C SER A 278 -5.11 2.62 -3.91
N MET A 279 -4.14 3.31 -3.30
CA MET A 279 -4.36 4.65 -2.76
C MET A 279 -4.34 5.75 -3.84
N HIS A 280 -4.09 5.40 -5.10
CA HIS A 280 -4.32 6.26 -6.26
C HIS A 280 -5.75 6.10 -6.81
N TYR A 281 -6.52 5.15 -6.29
CA TYR A 281 -7.88 4.86 -6.71
C TYR A 281 -8.63 4.22 -5.53
N GLU A 282 -8.64 4.95 -4.41
CA GLU A 282 -9.04 4.44 -3.09
C GLU A 282 -10.49 3.95 -3.10
N GLY A 283 -10.71 2.78 -2.50
CA GLY A 283 -12.04 2.19 -2.28
C GLY A 283 -12.66 1.51 -3.50
N LYS A 284 -12.11 1.69 -4.71
CA LYS A 284 -12.75 1.25 -5.95
C LYS A 284 -12.64 -0.24 -6.22
N LEU A 285 -11.45 -0.80 -6.00
CA LEU A 285 -11.22 -2.23 -5.99
C LEU A 285 -10.44 -2.58 -4.72
N ILE A 286 -11.09 -3.32 -3.83
CA ILE A 286 -10.48 -3.88 -2.62
C ILE A 286 -10.24 -5.36 -2.87
N SER A 287 -9.08 -5.85 -2.45
CA SER A 287 -8.78 -7.28 -2.46
C SER A 287 -8.28 -7.76 -1.09
N SER A 288 -8.60 -9.01 -0.76
CA SER A 288 -8.16 -9.69 0.46
C SER A 288 -7.91 -11.18 0.22
N ILE A 289 -7.06 -11.78 1.06
CA ILE A 289 -6.73 -13.21 1.03
C ILE A 289 -7.57 -13.98 2.05
N ASP A 290 -7.94 -15.22 1.70
CA ASP A 290 -8.65 -16.24 2.50
C ASP A 290 -10.07 -15.90 2.94
N GLN A 291 -10.37 -14.63 3.22
CA GLN A 291 -11.65 -14.17 3.71
C GLN A 291 -12.01 -12.80 3.13
N LYS A 292 -13.29 -12.43 3.24
CA LYS A 292 -13.78 -11.07 3.02
C LYS A 292 -12.93 -10.07 3.82
N TYR A 293 -12.63 -8.93 3.20
CA TYR A 293 -11.90 -7.85 3.83
C TYR A 293 -12.57 -7.39 5.13
N LYS A 294 -11.77 -6.93 6.09
CA LYS A 294 -12.21 -6.37 7.37
C LYS A 294 -11.83 -4.91 7.47
N TYR A 295 -12.21 -4.27 8.57
CA TYR A 295 -11.92 -2.86 8.81
C TYR A 295 -10.41 -2.55 8.74
N SER A 296 -9.54 -3.44 9.23
CA SER A 296 -8.08 -3.28 9.17
C SER A 296 -7.34 -4.58 8.89
N ASN A 297 -6.09 -4.47 8.41
CA ASN A 297 -5.19 -5.62 8.26
C ASN A 297 -4.99 -6.33 9.60
N GLU A 298 -4.87 -5.59 10.71
CA GLU A 298 -4.74 -6.17 12.05
C GLU A 298 -5.91 -7.09 12.43
N GLU A 299 -7.14 -6.74 12.05
CA GLU A 299 -8.31 -7.59 12.31
C GLU A 299 -8.37 -8.83 11.43
N LEU A 300 -7.94 -8.71 10.18
CA LEU A 300 -7.94 -9.83 9.24
C LEU A 300 -6.81 -10.83 9.56
N LEU A 301 -5.64 -10.34 9.98
CA LEU A 301 -4.50 -11.15 10.43
C LEU A 301 -4.80 -12.05 11.65
N LYS A 302 -5.90 -11.82 12.37
CA LYS A 302 -6.35 -12.70 13.47
C LYS A 302 -6.85 -14.07 12.97
N VAL A 303 -7.18 -14.19 11.68
CA VAL A 303 -7.83 -15.38 11.11
C VAL A 303 -7.23 -15.86 9.78
N THR A 304 -6.32 -15.09 9.17
CA THR A 304 -5.60 -15.48 7.94
C THR A 304 -4.13 -15.06 8.01
N SER A 305 -3.28 -15.75 7.24
CA SER A 305 -1.88 -15.40 7.04
C SER A 305 -1.38 -15.94 5.70
N LEU A 306 -0.52 -15.18 5.03
CA LEU A 306 0.30 -15.70 3.94
C LEU A 306 1.58 -16.36 4.50
N PRO A 307 2.21 -17.30 3.77
CA PRO A 307 3.56 -17.77 4.05
C PRO A 307 4.59 -16.65 3.76
N ASN A 308 5.78 -16.73 4.36
CA ASN A 308 6.84 -15.76 4.06
C ASN A 308 7.26 -15.82 2.58
N ASP A 309 7.68 -14.69 2.00
CA ASP A 309 8.10 -14.54 0.59
C ASP A 309 7.00 -14.84 -0.44
N HIS A 310 5.73 -14.69 -0.04
CA HIS A 310 4.58 -14.88 -0.91
C HIS A 310 3.85 -13.56 -1.15
N PHE A 311 3.52 -13.28 -2.41
CA PHE A 311 2.93 -12.01 -2.84
C PHE A 311 1.95 -12.23 -3.99
N ILE A 312 0.89 -11.44 -4.01
CA ILE A 312 0.07 -11.21 -5.19
C ILE A 312 -0.13 -9.71 -5.35
N VAL A 313 0.23 -9.20 -6.51
CA VAL A 313 0.22 -7.77 -6.81
C VAL A 313 -0.58 -7.51 -8.06
N PHE A 314 -1.39 -6.47 -8.03
CA PHE A 314 -2.29 -6.07 -9.10
C PHE A 314 -1.86 -4.72 -9.66
N GLY A 315 -2.07 -4.50 -10.95
CA GLY A 315 -1.94 -3.20 -11.63
C GLY A 315 -2.90 -3.12 -12.81
N ASP A 316 -3.31 -1.92 -13.20
CA ASP A 316 -4.29 -1.71 -14.27
C ASP A 316 -3.78 -0.88 -15.45
N ASN A 317 -4.54 -0.94 -16.54
CA ASN A 317 -4.25 -0.33 -17.84
C ASN A 317 -4.67 1.15 -17.98
N GLU A 318 -4.89 1.87 -16.87
CA GLU A 318 -5.29 3.29 -16.81
C GLU A 318 -6.64 3.64 -17.45
N GLN A 319 -7.38 2.67 -18.00
CA GLN A 319 -8.62 2.98 -18.70
C GLN A 319 -9.70 3.47 -17.73
N PRO A 320 -10.55 4.45 -18.11
CA PRO A 320 -11.65 4.91 -17.27
C PRO A 320 -12.57 3.77 -16.78
N ASP A 321 -13.15 3.95 -15.61
CA ASP A 321 -14.09 3.03 -14.95
C ASP A 321 -15.55 3.24 -15.37
N ASP A 322 -15.80 4.16 -16.31
CA ASP A 322 -17.11 4.58 -16.82
C ASP A 322 -17.31 4.24 -18.31
N GLY A 323 -16.59 3.23 -18.80
CA GLY A 323 -16.66 2.82 -20.20
C GLY A 323 -16.58 1.31 -20.38
N LEU A 324 -17.35 0.83 -21.36
CA LEU A 324 -17.34 -0.55 -21.83
C LEU A 324 -16.46 -0.69 -23.09
N ARG A 325 -15.89 -1.88 -23.27
CA ARG A 325 -14.96 -2.21 -24.33
C ARG A 325 -15.66 -2.91 -25.48
N GLY A 326 -15.59 -2.30 -26.67
CA GLY A 326 -15.96 -2.94 -27.94
C GLY A 326 -17.38 -3.52 -27.96
N GLU A 327 -17.52 -4.60 -28.72
CA GLU A 327 -18.75 -5.41 -28.77
C GLU A 327 -18.75 -6.44 -27.62
N PRO A 328 -19.93 -6.92 -27.18
CA PRO A 328 -20.02 -7.98 -26.19
C PRO A 328 -19.18 -9.21 -26.59
N ASN A 329 -18.60 -9.90 -25.60
CA ASN A 329 -17.85 -11.12 -25.86
C ASN A 329 -18.74 -12.28 -26.34
N SER A 330 -18.16 -13.45 -26.59
CA SER A 330 -18.88 -14.65 -27.07
C SER A 330 -19.99 -15.15 -26.14
N LYS A 331 -20.03 -14.66 -24.89
CA LYS A 331 -21.09 -14.94 -23.91
C LYS A 331 -22.12 -13.82 -23.80
N GLY A 332 -21.99 -12.75 -24.59
CA GLY A 332 -22.85 -11.58 -24.56
C GLY A 332 -22.58 -10.64 -23.39
N VAL A 333 -21.41 -10.76 -22.74
CA VAL A 333 -21.02 -9.89 -21.63
C VAL A 333 -20.27 -8.67 -22.17
N GLU A 334 -20.74 -7.49 -21.79
CA GLU A 334 -20.09 -6.21 -22.03
C GLU A 334 -19.10 -5.95 -20.89
N ILE A 335 -17.81 -5.84 -21.22
CA ILE A 335 -16.73 -5.74 -20.24
C ILE A 335 -16.24 -4.30 -20.10
N LEU A 336 -15.74 -3.93 -18.92
CA LEU A 336 -15.09 -2.65 -18.69
C LEU A 336 -13.87 -2.47 -19.60
N ASN A 337 -13.58 -1.21 -19.94
CA ASN A 337 -12.30 -0.87 -20.56
C ASN A 337 -11.11 -1.13 -19.63
N ARG A 338 -11.33 -0.99 -18.31
CA ARG A 338 -10.32 -1.25 -17.29
C ARG A 338 -10.07 -2.74 -17.13
N ILE A 339 -8.80 -3.11 -17.28
CA ILE A 339 -8.31 -4.47 -17.13
C ILE A 339 -7.18 -4.44 -16.12
N TRP A 340 -7.21 -5.39 -15.20
CA TRP A 340 -6.17 -5.59 -14.20
C TRP A 340 -5.32 -6.80 -14.57
N LEU A 341 -4.02 -6.66 -14.40
CA LEU A 341 -3.06 -7.75 -14.37
C LEU A 341 -2.75 -8.09 -12.92
N SER A 342 -2.71 -9.37 -12.59
CA SER A 342 -2.10 -9.88 -11.36
C SER A 342 -0.75 -10.51 -11.66
N GLN A 343 0.21 -10.33 -10.75
CA GLN A 343 1.43 -11.13 -10.69
C GLN A 343 1.51 -11.82 -9.34
N SER A 344 1.62 -13.16 -9.36
CA SER A 344 1.89 -13.97 -8.19
C SER A 344 3.39 -14.22 -8.00
N THR A 345 3.83 -14.42 -6.77
CA THR A 345 5.21 -14.76 -6.42
C THR A 345 5.20 -15.62 -5.16
N GLY A 346 5.97 -16.72 -5.18
CA GLY A 346 6.00 -17.73 -4.12
C GLY A 346 5.35 -19.04 -4.58
N ASP A 347 5.86 -20.18 -4.09
CA ASP A 347 5.52 -21.52 -4.59
C ASP A 347 4.09 -22.00 -4.27
N TYR A 348 3.39 -21.30 -3.36
CA TYR A 348 2.08 -21.71 -2.84
C TYR A 348 1.00 -20.63 -3.00
N MET A 349 1.21 -19.57 -3.79
CA MET A 349 0.19 -18.51 -3.93
C MET A 349 -1.13 -18.99 -4.53
N GLN A 350 -1.08 -20.02 -5.36
CA GLN A 350 -2.24 -20.68 -5.96
C GLN A 350 -3.16 -21.40 -4.97
N GLU A 351 -2.71 -21.64 -3.74
CA GLU A 351 -3.51 -22.27 -2.69
C GLU A 351 -4.36 -21.25 -1.91
N PHE A 352 -4.11 -19.95 -2.08
CA PHE A 352 -4.77 -18.89 -1.34
C PHE A 352 -5.88 -18.25 -2.18
N PRO A 353 -7.14 -18.35 -1.76
CA PRO A 353 -8.23 -17.72 -2.48
C PRO A 353 -8.20 -16.21 -2.28
N VAL A 354 -8.60 -15.50 -3.33
CA VAL A 354 -8.61 -14.04 -3.40
C VAL A 354 -10.05 -13.54 -3.47
N PHE A 355 -10.38 -12.58 -2.61
CA PHE A 355 -11.67 -11.92 -2.57
C PHE A 355 -11.53 -10.55 -3.22
N PHE A 356 -12.59 -10.10 -3.87
CA PHE A 356 -12.66 -8.76 -4.46
C PHE A 356 -13.94 -8.08 -4.06
N CYS A 357 -13.89 -6.78 -3.82
CA CYS A 357 -15.06 -5.93 -3.76
C CYS A 357 -14.83 -4.74 -4.69
N LEU A 358 -15.73 -4.60 -5.67
CA LEU A 358 -15.73 -3.53 -6.67
C LEU A 358 -16.85 -2.54 -6.35
N GLU A 359 -16.50 -1.26 -6.26
CA GLU A 359 -17.45 -0.16 -6.21
C GLU A 359 -17.64 0.44 -7.63
N SER A 360 -18.82 0.29 -8.23
CA SER A 360 -19.09 0.81 -9.57
C SER A 360 -20.55 1.24 -9.77
N ALA A 361 -20.85 2.53 -9.57
CA ALA A 361 -22.17 3.06 -9.90
C ALA A 361 -22.51 2.91 -11.40
N PHE A 362 -21.51 3.02 -12.28
CA PHE A 362 -21.66 2.93 -13.72
C PHE A 362 -22.25 1.59 -14.19
N LEU A 363 -21.70 0.46 -13.71
CA LEU A 363 -22.22 -0.86 -14.09
C LEU A 363 -23.62 -1.11 -13.52
N TYR A 364 -23.90 -0.58 -12.33
CA TYR A 364 -25.23 -0.65 -11.74
C TYR A 364 -26.26 0.13 -12.56
N ASP A 365 -25.93 1.35 -12.99
CA ASP A 365 -26.80 2.17 -13.85
C ASP A 365 -27.13 1.45 -15.17
N ILE A 366 -26.18 0.71 -15.76
CA ILE A 366 -26.41 -0.09 -16.97
C ILE A 366 -27.36 -1.26 -16.68
N ILE A 367 -27.11 -2.02 -15.62
CA ILE A 367 -27.97 -3.15 -15.21
C ILE A 367 -29.40 -2.67 -14.97
N ASP A 368 -29.56 -1.59 -14.21
CA ASP A 368 -30.87 -1.04 -13.87
C ASP A 368 -31.59 -0.51 -15.11
N SER A 369 -30.88 0.15 -16.01
CA SER A 369 -31.45 0.62 -17.28
C SER A 369 -31.96 -0.55 -18.12
N HIS A 370 -31.14 -1.58 -18.32
CA HIS A 370 -31.51 -2.76 -19.11
C HIS A 370 -32.64 -3.57 -18.48
N ASN A 371 -32.55 -3.87 -17.18
CA ASN A 371 -33.52 -4.74 -16.52
C ASN A 371 -34.90 -4.08 -16.33
N ASN A 372 -34.97 -2.76 -16.25
CA ASN A 372 -36.23 -2.02 -16.17
C ASN A 372 -36.90 -1.77 -17.53
N GLU A 373 -36.22 -2.06 -18.65
CA GLU A 373 -36.82 -1.97 -19.98
C GLU A 373 -37.90 -3.03 -20.19
N LYS A 374 -39.03 -2.61 -20.76
CA LYS A 374 -40.16 -3.51 -21.05
C LYS A 374 -39.76 -4.60 -22.02
N GLY A 375 -39.88 -5.85 -21.58
CA GLY A 375 -39.60 -7.03 -22.39
C GLY A 375 -38.36 -7.82 -21.93
N ASN A 376 -37.58 -7.30 -20.98
CA ASN A 376 -36.37 -7.96 -20.47
C ASN A 376 -36.61 -8.83 -19.22
N GLU A 377 -37.87 -9.09 -18.86
CA GLU A 377 -38.26 -9.87 -17.67
C GLU A 377 -37.62 -11.29 -17.65
N GLU A 378 -37.41 -11.89 -18.83
CA GLU A 378 -36.79 -13.23 -18.98
C GLU A 378 -35.30 -13.19 -19.36
N ASN A 379 -34.71 -11.99 -19.56
CA ASN A 379 -33.32 -11.80 -19.98
C ASN A 379 -32.61 -10.77 -19.09
N GLN A 380 -32.63 -11.04 -17.79
CA GLN A 380 -32.05 -10.17 -16.78
C GLN A 380 -30.52 -10.16 -16.92
N TRP A 381 -29.97 -8.95 -16.88
CA TRP A 381 -28.53 -8.73 -16.79
C TRP A 381 -28.06 -8.80 -15.35
N VAL A 382 -26.86 -9.34 -15.19
CA VAL A 382 -26.16 -9.45 -13.93
C VAL A 382 -24.73 -8.95 -14.08
N LEU A 383 -24.12 -8.63 -12.95
CA LEU A 383 -22.71 -8.28 -12.86
C LEU A 383 -21.84 -9.55 -12.87
N TRP A 384 -20.73 -9.48 -13.60
CA TRP A 384 -19.75 -10.54 -13.75
C TRP A 384 -18.34 -10.03 -13.43
N MET A 385 -17.54 -10.85 -12.77
CA MET A 385 -16.08 -10.77 -12.81
C MET A 385 -15.59 -11.81 -13.82
N LEU A 386 -14.73 -11.40 -14.74
CA LEU A 386 -14.14 -12.25 -15.75
C LEU A 386 -12.65 -12.42 -15.43
N HIS A 387 -12.16 -13.64 -15.45
CA HIS A 387 -10.78 -13.99 -15.12
C HIS A 387 -10.17 -14.86 -16.22
N ASP A 388 -9.12 -14.36 -16.84
CA ASP A 388 -8.33 -15.07 -17.83
C ASP A 388 -6.98 -15.47 -17.24
N LYS A 389 -6.80 -16.78 -17.04
CA LYS A 389 -5.59 -17.37 -16.46
C LYS A 389 -4.47 -17.57 -17.50
N TYR A 390 -4.82 -17.66 -18.78
CA TYR A 390 -3.87 -18.04 -19.83
C TYR A 390 -3.42 -16.82 -20.63
N THR A 391 -2.93 -15.82 -19.93
CA THR A 391 -2.56 -14.52 -20.50
C THR A 391 -1.12 -14.13 -20.16
N SER A 392 -0.63 -13.02 -20.71
CA SER A 392 0.69 -12.48 -20.40
C SER A 392 0.57 -11.01 -19.93
N HIS A 393 1.70 -10.38 -19.64
CA HIS A 393 1.74 -8.93 -19.39
C HIS A 393 1.94 -8.10 -20.68
N ASP A 394 2.18 -8.75 -21.82
CA ASP A 394 2.55 -8.07 -23.08
C ASP A 394 1.36 -7.58 -23.90
N GLU A 395 0.15 -8.06 -23.59
CA GLU A 395 -1.09 -7.70 -24.27
C GLU A 395 -2.29 -7.70 -23.31
N GLU A 396 -3.34 -6.97 -23.67
CA GLU A 396 -4.60 -6.98 -22.94
C GLU A 396 -5.47 -8.15 -23.41
N SER A 397 -5.99 -8.96 -22.49
CA SER A 397 -6.95 -10.02 -22.82
C SER A 397 -8.22 -9.42 -23.42
N ASP A 398 -8.77 -10.11 -24.43
CA ASP A 398 -10.07 -9.78 -25.02
C ASP A 398 -11.24 -10.43 -24.28
N PHE A 399 -10.96 -11.26 -23.27
CA PHE A 399 -11.92 -12.03 -22.49
C PHE A 399 -12.93 -12.79 -23.35
N ASN A 400 -12.47 -13.33 -24.48
CA ASN A 400 -13.31 -14.03 -25.46
C ASN A 400 -12.94 -15.50 -25.65
N SER A 401 -11.89 -15.98 -24.98
CA SER A 401 -11.43 -17.37 -25.03
C SER A 401 -12.36 -18.31 -24.25
N GLU A 402 -12.27 -19.61 -24.54
CA GLU A 402 -13.01 -20.64 -23.79
C GLU A 402 -12.47 -20.88 -22.37
N PHE A 403 -11.34 -20.27 -22.02
CA PHE A 403 -10.67 -20.43 -20.73
C PHE A 403 -10.98 -19.30 -19.73
N VAL A 404 -11.81 -18.33 -20.14
CA VAL A 404 -12.27 -17.25 -19.25
C VAL A 404 -13.27 -17.81 -18.25
N ASN A 405 -12.97 -17.61 -16.97
CA ASN A 405 -13.87 -17.93 -15.87
C ASN A 405 -14.77 -16.73 -15.57
N TYR A 406 -16.04 -17.02 -15.24
CA TYR A 406 -17.06 -16.01 -14.93
C TYR A 406 -17.56 -16.22 -13.52
N TYR A 407 -17.43 -15.19 -12.69
CA TYR A 407 -17.82 -15.21 -11.28
C TYR A 407 -18.97 -14.23 -11.06
N LYS A 408 -20.02 -14.70 -10.41
CA LYS A 408 -21.06 -13.80 -9.89
C LYS A 408 -20.62 -13.26 -8.54
N PRO A 409 -21.07 -12.05 -8.18
CA PRO A 409 -20.86 -11.56 -6.82
C PRO A 409 -21.78 -12.31 -5.85
N TYR A 410 -21.24 -12.71 -4.71
CA TYR A 410 -21.97 -13.36 -3.62
C TYR A 410 -22.77 -12.36 -2.79
N GLU A 411 -22.31 -11.11 -2.77
CA GLU A 411 -22.90 -10.02 -1.99
C GLU A 411 -22.95 -8.76 -2.84
N ARG A 412 -24.08 -8.05 -2.75
CA ARG A 412 -24.30 -6.76 -3.39
C ARG A 412 -24.92 -5.81 -2.37
N GLU A 413 -24.26 -4.70 -2.12
CA GLU A 413 -24.74 -3.61 -1.25
C GLU A 413 -24.54 -2.27 -1.95
N ASP A 414 -25.63 -1.51 -2.12
CA ASP A 414 -25.65 -0.25 -2.87
C ASP A 414 -25.01 -0.39 -4.26
N ILE A 415 -23.84 0.24 -4.49
CA ILE A 415 -23.06 0.21 -5.74
C ILE A 415 -21.83 -0.71 -5.64
N THR A 416 -21.74 -1.51 -4.59
CA THR A 416 -20.61 -2.41 -4.31
C THR A 416 -21.00 -3.86 -4.55
N ALA A 417 -20.16 -4.58 -5.29
CA ALA A 417 -20.31 -6.00 -5.53
C ALA A 417 -19.06 -6.75 -5.07
N CYS A 418 -19.24 -7.78 -4.25
CA CYS A 418 -18.16 -8.60 -3.71
C CYS A 418 -18.17 -10.02 -4.29
N TYR A 419 -16.97 -10.57 -4.52
CA TYR A 419 -16.71 -11.83 -5.20
C TYR A 419 -15.79 -12.73 -4.36
N GLY A 420 -15.98 -14.04 -4.48
CA GLY A 420 -15.28 -15.08 -3.70
C GLY A 420 -16.14 -15.64 -2.56
N MET A 421 -16.02 -16.93 -2.26
CA MET A 421 -16.90 -17.62 -1.29
C MET A 421 -16.53 -17.34 0.17
N VAL A 422 -17.48 -16.87 0.98
CA VAL A 422 -17.28 -16.77 2.44
C VAL A 422 -17.50 -18.16 3.07
N ILE A 423 -16.47 -18.76 3.67
CA ILE A 423 -16.65 -19.93 4.54
C ILE A 423 -17.21 -19.44 5.87
N THR A 424 -18.53 -19.43 6.04
CA THR A 424 -19.16 -19.25 7.37
C THR A 424 -19.18 -20.58 8.11
N GLU A 425 -18.63 -20.62 9.33
CA GLU A 425 -18.75 -21.81 10.19
C GLU A 425 -20.23 -22.11 10.46
N GLY A 426 -20.73 -23.25 9.95
CA GLY A 426 -22.05 -23.79 10.30
C GLY A 426 -23.16 -23.59 9.27
N GLU A 427 -22.88 -23.00 8.11
CA GLU A 427 -23.79 -22.97 6.96
C GLU A 427 -23.19 -23.81 5.82
N GLU A 428 -24.01 -24.57 5.09
CA GLU A 428 -23.51 -25.25 3.89
C GLU A 428 -23.03 -24.18 2.88
N PRO A 429 -21.83 -24.32 2.31
CA PRO A 429 -21.33 -23.37 1.33
C PRO A 429 -22.34 -23.31 0.18
N VAL A 430 -22.99 -22.16 0.03
CA VAL A 430 -23.77 -21.87 -1.18
C VAL A 430 -22.78 -21.95 -2.33
N GLU A 431 -23.12 -22.72 -3.35
CA GLU A 431 -22.32 -23.19 -4.50
C GLU A 431 -21.67 -22.07 -5.33
N GLU A 432 -20.83 -21.23 -4.72
CA GLU A 432 -20.20 -20.09 -5.35
C GLU A 432 -18.68 -20.31 -5.46
N PRO A 433 -18.11 -20.03 -6.64
CA PRO A 433 -16.74 -20.37 -6.96
C PRO A 433 -15.71 -19.58 -6.14
N ILE A 434 -14.79 -20.34 -5.53
CA ILE A 434 -13.57 -19.81 -4.94
C ILE A 434 -12.66 -19.29 -6.07
N ILE A 435 -12.10 -18.10 -5.91
CA ILE A 435 -11.22 -17.48 -6.90
C ILE A 435 -9.77 -17.74 -6.50
N PHE A 436 -9.07 -18.52 -7.31
CA PHE A 436 -7.63 -18.75 -7.18
C PHE A 436 -6.92 -18.14 -8.37
N PHE A 437 -5.90 -17.35 -8.07
CA PHE A 437 -4.95 -16.80 -9.03
C PHE A 437 -3.74 -17.73 -9.17
N ASP A 438 -3.04 -17.67 -10.31
CA ASP A 438 -1.84 -18.50 -10.56
C ASP A 438 -2.14 -20.01 -10.55
N GLY A 439 -3.33 -20.38 -11.04
CA GLY A 439 -3.77 -21.79 -11.10
C GLY A 439 -3.09 -22.61 -12.21
N ASP A 440 -2.17 -22.02 -12.96
CA ASP A 440 -1.45 -22.66 -14.06
C ASP A 440 0.09 -22.56 -13.86
N LEU A 441 0.88 -22.67 -14.93
CA LEU A 441 2.35 -22.57 -14.84
C LEU A 441 2.87 -21.13 -14.99
N ASN A 442 1.96 -20.17 -15.18
CA ASN A 442 2.27 -18.79 -15.48
C ASN A 442 1.82 -17.89 -14.33
N LYS A 443 2.76 -17.07 -13.84
CA LYS A 443 2.52 -16.18 -12.70
C LYS A 443 1.58 -15.00 -13.00
N TYR A 444 1.00 -14.92 -14.19
CA TYR A 444 0.21 -13.79 -14.67
C TYR A 444 -1.21 -14.20 -15.03
N ASP A 445 -2.17 -13.53 -14.41
CA ASP A 445 -3.57 -13.58 -14.81
C ASP A 445 -4.07 -12.17 -15.12
N GLN A 446 -5.12 -12.06 -15.92
CA GLN A 446 -5.83 -10.80 -16.11
C GLN A 446 -7.29 -10.95 -15.72
N PHE A 447 -7.88 -9.89 -15.21
CA PHE A 447 -9.30 -9.86 -14.88
C PHE A 447 -9.93 -8.51 -15.18
N THR A 448 -11.24 -8.52 -15.35
CA THR A 448 -12.06 -7.34 -15.53
C THR A 448 -13.47 -7.61 -14.99
N PHE A 449 -14.33 -6.60 -15.02
CA PHE A 449 -15.73 -6.70 -14.63
C PHE A 449 -16.62 -6.30 -15.79
N GLY A 450 -17.85 -6.77 -15.78
CA GLY A 450 -18.78 -6.51 -16.87
C GLY A 450 -20.21 -6.83 -16.51
N VAL A 451 -21.10 -6.52 -17.44
CA VAL A 451 -22.54 -6.72 -17.33
C VAL A 451 -23.04 -7.51 -18.52
N GLY A 452 -24.01 -8.39 -18.31
CA GLY A 452 -24.54 -9.19 -19.40
C GLY A 452 -25.55 -10.22 -18.92
N PRO A 453 -26.08 -11.04 -19.84
CA PRO A 453 -27.09 -12.03 -19.52
C PRO A 453 -26.59 -13.03 -18.48
N GLU A 454 -27.51 -13.56 -17.70
CA GLU A 454 -27.21 -14.67 -16.82
C GLU A 454 -26.89 -15.94 -17.64
N ILE A 455 -25.64 -16.40 -17.59
CA ILE A 455 -25.17 -17.61 -18.26
C ILE A 455 -25.09 -18.79 -17.28
N ILE A 456 -25.36 -19.99 -17.78
CA ILE A 456 -25.10 -21.24 -17.03
C ILE A 456 -23.59 -21.47 -17.06
N VAL A 457 -22.95 -21.36 -15.89
CA VAL A 457 -21.52 -21.63 -15.73
C VAL A 457 -21.33 -23.09 -15.32
N GLN A 458 -20.63 -23.88 -16.13
CA GLN A 458 -20.19 -25.21 -15.72
C GLN A 458 -18.86 -25.08 -14.99
N PHE A 459 -18.85 -25.26 -13.68
CA PHE A 459 -17.62 -25.26 -12.89
C PHE A 459 -16.89 -26.60 -13.05
N GLN A 460 -15.63 -26.55 -13.47
CA GLN A 460 -14.71 -27.68 -13.31
C GLN A 460 -14.12 -27.62 -11.91
N HIS A 461 -14.53 -28.55 -11.05
CA HIS A 461 -13.98 -28.67 -9.71
C HIS A 461 -12.53 -29.17 -9.80
N THR A 462 -11.57 -28.32 -9.44
CA THR A 462 -10.17 -28.73 -9.22
C THR A 462 -10.08 -29.43 -7.87
N GLY A 463 -10.33 -30.75 -7.88
CA GLY A 463 -10.34 -31.57 -6.66
C GLY A 463 -10.73 -33.04 -6.88
N CYS A 464 -11.20 -33.43 -8.07
CA CYS A 464 -11.56 -34.82 -8.32
C CYS A 464 -10.30 -35.70 -8.44
N ASN A 465 -9.92 -36.35 -7.34
CA ASN A 465 -9.15 -37.59 -7.40
C ASN A 465 -9.99 -38.62 -8.17
N PRO A 466 -9.57 -39.10 -9.36
CA PRO A 466 -10.34 -40.07 -10.14
C PRO A 466 -10.58 -41.40 -9.42
N GLU A 467 -9.83 -41.67 -8.34
CA GLU A 467 -9.95 -42.89 -7.54
C GLU A 467 -11.00 -42.82 -6.42
N GLU A 468 -11.41 -41.61 -6.01
CA GLU A 468 -12.44 -41.38 -4.99
C GLU A 468 -13.74 -40.95 -5.68
N GLY A 469 -14.48 -41.94 -6.19
CA GLY A 469 -15.77 -41.69 -6.84
C GLY A 469 -16.77 -40.95 -5.95
N TYR A 470 -17.70 -40.23 -6.59
CA TYR A 470 -18.78 -39.46 -5.98
C TYR A 470 -19.57 -40.25 -4.91
N GLU A 471 -19.71 -39.70 -3.70
CA GLU A 471 -20.89 -39.98 -2.88
C GLU A 471 -21.97 -38.96 -3.25
N THR A 472 -23.12 -39.50 -3.66
CA THR A 472 -24.31 -38.81 -4.17
C THR A 472 -25.15 -38.15 -3.10
#